data_AF-A0A8J2TBK3-F1
#
_entry.id   AF-A0A8J2TBK3-F1
#
_cell.length_a   1.000
_cell.length_b   1.000
_cell.length_c   1.000
_cell.angle_alpha   90.00
_cell.angle_beta   90.00
_cell.angle_gamma   90.00
#
_symmetry.space_group_name_H-M   'P 1'
#
loop_
_entity.id
_entity.type
_entity.pdbx_description
1 polymer ?
#
loop_
_entity_poly.entity_id
_entity_poly.type
_entity_poly.pdbx_seq_one_letter_code
_entity_poly.pdbx_strand_id
1 'polypeptide(L)'
;MLFQRGLQTSARVSARTKFTRPKPKLPKRENVRPPTQSAHHDNTLQIRPPIPPSAANLHCPDDHPLWQFFAEKKFMRTPEELDLQSRPWSIPELRRKSFNDLHSLWYTCLKERNILARENHLLRNAVEGQQEFYEEVATKVRTTMWRIRHVLSERDWAFRNAQESFKSEKSAFLKQFEKEFLSLSLEEDEEAFEMLSRFQQSIFGINEFIDENVVDRRFVEGLKYVATLKVKKFACRDEELKRFLQDCPDCSIMDAGEAFVVFTAENNINDVKDACTAVKDLREKGNHVPKLEEVATVTQYIQRLADAQLHSSVP
;
A
#
# COMPACT_ATOMS: atom_id res chain seq x y z
N MET A 1 37.46 -24.71 -76.15
CA MET A 1 37.52 -23.66 -77.20
C MET A 1 36.36 -22.71 -76.98
N LEU A 2 36.67 -21.47 -76.57
CA LEU A 2 35.69 -20.42 -76.27
C LEU A 2 35.22 -19.77 -77.57
N PHE A 3 33.93 -19.89 -77.90
CA PHE A 3 33.30 -19.11 -78.96
C PHE A 3 32.59 -17.88 -78.36
N GLN A 4 33.23 -16.72 -78.46
CA GLN A 4 32.62 -15.43 -78.14
C GLN A 4 31.57 -15.07 -79.20
N ARG A 5 30.31 -14.91 -78.78
CA ARG A 5 29.24 -14.32 -79.59
C ARG A 5 29.49 -12.82 -79.73
N GLY A 6 29.84 -12.38 -80.93
CA GLY A 6 29.96 -10.96 -81.26
C GLY A 6 28.60 -10.26 -81.20
N LEU A 7 28.47 -9.26 -80.33
CA LEU A 7 27.35 -8.33 -80.29
C LEU A 7 27.38 -7.47 -81.56
N GLN A 8 26.32 -7.55 -82.37
CA GLN A 8 26.14 -6.67 -83.53
C GLN A 8 25.87 -5.24 -83.06
N THR A 9 26.93 -4.43 -83.04
CA THR A 9 26.91 -2.98 -82.82
C THR A 9 26.50 -2.26 -84.10
N SER A 10 25.27 -2.45 -84.57
CA SER A 10 24.74 -1.71 -85.75
C SER A 10 24.19 -0.32 -85.40
N ALA A 11 24.24 0.10 -84.13
CA ALA A 11 24.00 1.49 -83.77
C ALA A 11 25.21 2.33 -84.22
N ARG A 12 25.09 3.03 -85.36
CA ARG A 12 26.10 3.99 -85.84
C ARG A 12 26.40 5.00 -84.72
N VAL A 13 27.51 4.79 -84.03
CA VAL A 13 28.07 5.69 -83.01
C VAL A 13 28.41 7.01 -83.69
N SER A 14 27.42 7.89 -83.75
CA SER A 14 27.52 9.19 -84.40
C SER A 14 28.06 10.16 -83.38
N ALA A 15 29.38 10.13 -83.18
CA ALA A 15 30.06 11.09 -82.31
C ALA A 15 30.06 12.47 -82.98
N ARG A 16 30.02 13.54 -82.16
CA ARG A 16 30.21 14.90 -82.65
C ARG A 16 31.63 15.02 -83.22
N THR A 17 31.75 15.26 -84.52
CA THR A 17 33.05 15.45 -85.20
C THR A 17 33.22 16.92 -85.61
N LYS A 18 34.42 17.29 -86.07
CA LYS A 18 34.69 18.61 -86.69
C LYS A 18 33.71 18.97 -87.81
N PHE A 19 33.09 17.97 -88.44
CA PHE A 19 32.17 18.13 -89.56
C PHE A 19 30.68 18.05 -89.18
N THR A 20 30.35 17.65 -87.94
CA THR A 20 28.95 17.60 -87.50
C THR A 20 28.38 19.00 -87.34
N ARG A 21 27.41 19.33 -88.19
CA ARG A 21 26.68 20.61 -88.10
C ARG A 21 25.71 20.56 -86.91
N PRO A 22 25.58 21.64 -86.12
CA PRO A 22 24.62 21.69 -85.03
C PRO A 22 23.19 21.49 -85.59
N LYS A 23 22.38 20.66 -84.93
CA LYS A 23 20.98 20.49 -85.31
C LYS A 23 20.25 21.83 -85.20
N PRO A 24 19.30 22.11 -86.10
CA PRO A 24 18.47 23.30 -85.95
C PRO A 24 17.69 23.24 -84.65
N LYS A 25 17.40 24.41 -84.05
CA LYS A 25 16.54 24.50 -82.87
C LYS A 25 15.14 24.00 -83.24
N LEU A 26 14.46 23.34 -82.31
CA LEU A 26 13.08 22.91 -82.50
C LEU A 26 12.20 24.13 -82.88
N PRO A 27 11.22 23.96 -83.78
CA PRO A 27 10.34 25.05 -84.17
C PRO A 27 9.60 25.58 -82.94
N LYS A 28 9.53 26.92 -82.81
CA LYS A 28 8.75 27.56 -81.75
C LYS A 28 7.27 27.26 -81.99
N ARG A 29 6.53 26.93 -80.94
CA ARG A 29 5.07 26.80 -81.03
C ARG A 29 4.47 28.20 -81.18
N GLU A 30 3.65 28.43 -82.20
CA GLU A 30 3.01 29.73 -82.44
C GLU A 30 1.91 30.00 -81.41
N ASN A 31 1.14 28.97 -81.03
CA ASN A 31 0.03 29.07 -80.08
C ASN A 31 0.36 28.36 -78.76
N VAL A 32 1.12 29.03 -77.89
CA VAL A 32 1.43 28.51 -76.54
C VAL A 32 0.26 28.82 -75.61
N ARG A 33 -0.31 27.80 -74.97
CA ARG A 33 -1.35 28.00 -73.94
C ARG A 33 -0.74 28.73 -72.74
N PRO A 34 -1.43 29.73 -72.15
CA PRO A 34 -0.93 30.41 -70.96
C PRO A 34 -0.72 29.39 -69.82
N PRO A 35 0.30 29.57 -68.97
CA PRO A 35 0.51 28.70 -67.83
C PRO A 35 -0.65 28.85 -66.83
N THR A 36 -0.98 27.77 -66.14
CA THR A 36 -2.05 27.75 -65.12
C THR A 36 -1.75 28.68 -63.94
N GLN A 37 -0.47 28.85 -63.60
CA GLN A 37 0.00 29.74 -62.53
C GLN A 37 0.77 30.90 -63.14
N SER A 38 0.36 32.13 -62.82
CA SER A 38 1.00 33.37 -63.28
C SER A 38 1.90 34.01 -62.24
N ALA A 39 1.58 33.88 -60.94
CA ALA A 39 2.39 34.40 -59.83
C ALA A 39 3.13 33.26 -59.14
N HIS A 40 4.45 33.41 -58.99
CA HIS A 40 5.32 32.39 -58.40
C HIS A 40 5.82 32.82 -57.02
N HIS A 41 7.13 33.01 -56.86
CA HIS A 41 7.74 33.45 -55.62
C HIS A 41 7.85 34.97 -55.56
N ASP A 42 7.98 35.51 -54.36
CA ASP A 42 8.29 36.92 -54.17
C ASP A 42 9.76 37.18 -54.55
N ASN A 43 9.98 38.11 -55.48
CA ASN A 43 11.32 38.54 -55.90
C ASN A 43 12.09 39.28 -54.78
N THR A 44 11.42 39.59 -53.66
CA THR A 44 11.97 40.32 -52.51
C THR A 44 12.36 39.41 -51.34
N LEU A 45 12.28 38.08 -51.49
CA LEU A 45 12.72 37.15 -50.44
C LEU A 45 14.21 37.29 -50.17
N GLN A 46 14.56 37.42 -48.89
CA GLN A 46 15.94 37.51 -48.43
C GLN A 46 16.21 36.39 -47.43
N ILE A 47 17.35 35.71 -47.58
CA ILE A 47 17.77 34.68 -46.63
C ILE A 47 18.13 35.39 -45.33
N ARG A 48 17.32 35.18 -44.30
CA ARG A 48 17.56 35.68 -42.95
C ARG A 48 18.30 34.64 -42.12
N PRO A 49 19.13 35.05 -41.15
CA PRO A 49 19.72 34.11 -40.20
C PRO A 49 18.61 33.36 -39.43
N PRO A 50 18.85 32.10 -39.02
CA PRO A 50 17.89 31.36 -38.23
C PRO A 50 17.71 32.02 -36.85
N ILE A 51 16.48 32.02 -36.35
CA ILE A 51 16.14 32.61 -35.05
C ILE A 51 16.35 31.53 -33.97
N PRO A 52 17.30 31.69 -33.04
CA PRO A 52 17.52 30.69 -32.00
C PRO A 52 16.35 30.66 -31.01
N PRO A 53 15.97 29.47 -30.50
CA PRO A 53 14.94 29.37 -29.47
C PRO A 53 15.45 30.01 -28.16
N SER A 54 14.60 30.82 -27.53
CA SER A 54 14.91 31.49 -26.27
C SER A 54 14.24 30.80 -25.08
N ALA A 55 14.99 30.59 -24.00
CA ALA A 55 14.46 30.09 -22.73
C ALA A 55 13.44 31.04 -22.10
N ALA A 56 13.43 32.33 -22.48
CA ALA A 56 12.45 33.31 -21.98
C ALA A 56 11.00 32.97 -22.37
N ASN A 57 10.81 32.13 -23.39
CA ASN A 57 9.50 31.64 -23.80
C ASN A 57 8.95 30.54 -22.86
N LEU A 58 9.81 29.94 -22.03
CA LEU A 58 9.45 28.85 -21.13
C LEU A 58 9.18 29.39 -19.73
N HIS A 59 8.06 28.96 -19.14
CA HIS A 59 7.76 29.22 -17.74
C HIS A 59 7.95 27.92 -16.94
N CYS A 60 9.13 27.77 -16.34
CA CYS A 60 9.44 26.62 -15.49
C CYS A 60 8.95 26.90 -14.06
N PRO A 61 7.97 26.12 -13.53
CA PRO A 61 7.50 26.32 -12.18
C PRO A 61 8.61 25.99 -11.17
N ASP A 62 8.58 26.70 -10.04
CA ASP A 62 9.57 26.54 -8.98
C ASP A 62 9.42 25.20 -8.23
N ASP A 63 8.18 24.73 -8.09
CA ASP A 63 7.81 23.42 -7.53
C ASP A 63 7.62 22.35 -8.62
N HIS A 64 8.55 22.30 -9.56
CA HIS A 64 8.57 21.23 -10.56
C HIS A 64 9.01 19.91 -9.90
N PRO A 65 8.31 18.77 -10.11
CA PRO A 65 8.62 17.50 -9.43
C PRO A 65 10.03 16.97 -9.73
N LEU A 66 10.62 17.34 -10.87
CA LEU A 66 12.01 16.97 -11.18
C LEU A 66 13.04 17.64 -10.24
N TRP A 67 12.70 18.73 -9.56
CA TRP A 67 13.58 19.32 -8.55
C TRP A 67 13.82 18.38 -7.37
N GLN A 68 12.96 17.38 -7.14
CA GLN A 68 13.16 16.37 -6.10
C GLN A 68 14.40 15.48 -6.36
N PHE A 69 14.97 15.47 -7.58
CA PHE A 69 16.23 14.79 -7.89
C PHE A 69 17.48 15.63 -7.56
N PHE A 70 17.29 16.86 -7.05
CA PHE A 70 18.34 17.79 -6.71
C PHE A 70 18.23 18.15 -5.23
N ALA A 71 19.35 18.19 -4.53
CA ALA A 71 19.39 18.74 -3.18
C ALA A 71 19.41 20.28 -3.29
N GLU A 72 18.44 20.96 -2.69
CA GLU A 72 18.38 22.44 -2.60
C GLU A 72 18.50 23.16 -3.96
N LYS A 73 18.02 22.53 -5.05
CA LYS A 73 18.16 23.02 -6.44
C LYS A 73 19.61 23.27 -6.88
N LYS A 74 20.59 22.67 -6.19
CA LYS A 74 22.01 22.71 -6.56
C LYS A 74 22.32 21.65 -7.61
N PHE A 75 23.23 21.97 -8.52
CA PHE A 75 23.63 21.04 -9.58
C PHE A 75 24.36 19.81 -9.04
N MET A 76 25.29 20.01 -8.09
CA MET A 76 26.01 19.00 -7.32
C MET A 76 26.34 19.59 -5.94
N ARG A 77 26.26 18.78 -4.89
CA ARG A 77 26.71 19.16 -3.54
C ARG A 77 28.23 19.17 -3.43
N THR A 78 28.76 20.01 -2.54
CA THR A 78 30.17 19.93 -2.15
C THR A 78 30.37 18.86 -1.06
N PRO A 79 31.59 18.34 -0.84
CA PRO A 79 31.85 17.38 0.24
C PRO A 79 31.48 17.90 1.64
N GLU A 80 31.53 19.22 1.86
CA GLU A 80 31.17 19.86 3.12
C GLU A 80 29.66 19.85 3.38
N GLU A 81 28.85 19.83 2.31
CA GLU A 81 27.39 19.75 2.37
C GLU A 81 26.88 18.32 2.53
N LEU A 82 27.76 17.32 2.39
CA LEU A 82 27.40 15.92 2.51
C LEU A 82 27.52 15.42 3.94
N ASP A 83 26.57 14.58 4.31
CA ASP A 83 26.53 14.00 5.64
C ASP A 83 27.45 12.77 5.75
N LEU A 84 28.74 13.06 5.91
CA LEU A 84 29.77 12.05 6.14
C LEU A 84 29.85 11.58 7.60
N GLN A 85 29.29 12.34 8.54
CA GLN A 85 29.39 12.02 9.97
C GLN A 85 28.25 11.13 10.48
N SER A 86 27.07 11.16 9.86
CA SER A 86 25.96 10.37 10.36
C SER A 86 26.15 8.86 10.21
N ARG A 87 25.36 8.17 11.04
CA ARG A 87 25.34 6.71 11.19
C ARG A 87 24.10 6.13 10.51
N PRO A 88 24.20 4.94 9.89
CA PRO A 88 23.03 4.21 9.43
C PRO A 88 22.22 3.61 10.58
N TRP A 89 20.88 3.65 10.48
CA TRP A 89 19.90 3.03 11.38
C TRP A 89 20.26 1.61 11.82
N SER A 90 20.20 1.35 13.12
CA SER A 90 20.48 0.03 13.69
C SER A 90 19.27 -0.91 13.59
N ILE A 91 19.52 -2.23 13.49
CA ILE A 91 18.43 -3.23 13.44
C ILE A 91 17.52 -3.15 14.69
N PRO A 92 18.02 -3.07 15.93
CA PRO A 92 17.17 -2.98 17.12
C PRO A 92 16.31 -1.71 17.17
N GLU A 93 16.79 -0.60 16.61
CA GLU A 93 16.04 0.65 16.52
C GLU A 93 14.86 0.49 15.54
N LEU A 94 15.11 -0.13 14.39
CA LEU A 94 14.10 -0.39 13.36
C LEU A 94 13.03 -1.38 13.84
N ARG A 95 13.37 -2.33 14.73
CA ARG A 95 12.41 -3.29 15.32
C ARG A 95 11.32 -2.65 16.15
N ARG A 96 11.46 -1.39 16.60
CA ARG A 96 10.42 -0.68 17.37
C ARG A 96 9.52 0.21 16.51
N LYS A 97 9.78 0.31 15.20
CA LYS A 97 9.03 1.20 14.30
C LYS A 97 7.84 0.51 13.64
N SER A 98 6.77 1.26 13.39
CA SER A 98 5.57 0.78 12.70
C SER A 98 5.89 0.39 11.25
N PHE A 99 5.00 -0.38 10.61
CA PHE A 99 5.16 -0.70 9.19
C PHE A 99 5.14 0.56 8.32
N ASN A 100 4.20 1.48 8.59
CA ASN A 100 4.06 2.73 7.83
C ASN A 100 5.29 3.64 7.97
N ASP A 101 5.90 3.69 9.16
CA ASP A 101 7.13 4.44 9.40
C ASP A 101 8.30 3.84 8.60
N LEU A 102 8.45 2.51 8.63
CA LEU A 102 9.50 1.82 7.88
C LEU A 102 9.32 1.98 6.37
N HIS A 103 8.08 1.96 5.88
CA HIS A 103 7.76 2.18 4.48
C HIS A 103 8.06 3.61 4.03
N SER A 104 7.70 4.60 4.85
CA SER A 104 8.02 6.00 4.61
C SER A 104 9.54 6.24 4.63
N LEU A 105 10.23 5.68 5.63
CA LEU A 105 11.69 5.73 5.74
C LEU A 105 12.37 5.11 4.52
N TRP A 106 11.88 3.96 4.04
CA TRP A 106 12.40 3.30 2.85
C TRP A 106 12.34 4.22 1.62
N TYR A 107 11.23 4.93 1.40
CA TYR A 107 11.10 5.86 0.29
C TYR A 107 11.95 7.12 0.46
N THR A 108 12.13 7.62 1.68
CA THR A 108 13.08 8.70 1.94
C THR A 108 14.51 8.27 1.58
N CYS A 109 14.92 7.06 1.99
CA CYS A 109 16.21 6.48 1.60
C CYS A 109 16.32 6.30 0.07
N LEU A 110 15.26 5.85 -0.59
CA LEU A 110 15.24 5.68 -2.05
C LEU A 110 15.43 7.02 -2.77
N LYS A 111 14.73 8.07 -2.32
CA LYS A 111 14.86 9.43 -2.87
C LYS A 111 16.28 9.96 -2.71
N GLU A 112 16.86 9.86 -1.52
CA GLU A 112 18.25 10.29 -1.29
C GLU A 112 19.24 9.51 -2.16
N ARG A 113 19.04 8.19 -2.30
CA ARG A 113 19.86 7.37 -3.18
C ARG A 113 19.76 7.79 -4.65
N ASN A 114 18.59 8.22 -5.13
CA ASN A 114 18.43 8.71 -6.49
C ASN A 114 19.17 10.04 -6.71
N ILE A 115 19.15 10.95 -5.73
CA ILE A 115 19.91 12.21 -5.76
C ILE A 115 21.41 11.89 -5.81
N LEU A 116 21.91 11.07 -4.88
CA LEU A 116 23.32 10.66 -4.82
C LEU A 116 23.77 9.91 -6.09
N ALA A 117 22.91 9.07 -6.66
CA ALA A 117 23.21 8.35 -7.89
C ALA A 117 23.39 9.31 -9.09
N ARG A 118 22.57 10.36 -9.19
CA ARG A 118 22.73 11.41 -10.20
C ARG A 118 24.06 12.14 -10.00
N GLU A 119 24.35 12.58 -8.78
CA GLU A 119 25.57 13.32 -8.45
C GLU A 119 26.84 12.48 -8.70
N ASN A 120 26.85 11.21 -8.28
CA ASN A 120 27.95 10.28 -8.50
C ASN A 120 28.15 9.98 -10.00
N HIS A 121 27.07 9.81 -10.76
CA HIS A 121 27.16 9.61 -12.22
C HIS A 121 27.76 10.82 -12.92
N LEU A 122 27.34 12.04 -12.54
CA LEU A 122 27.90 13.27 -13.08
C LEU A 122 29.39 13.43 -12.73
N LEU A 123 29.76 13.15 -11.48
CA LEU A 123 31.15 13.22 -11.05
C LEU A 123 32.05 12.27 -11.85
N ARG A 124 31.61 11.01 -12.02
CA ARG A 124 32.38 9.98 -12.73
C ARG A 124 32.50 10.26 -14.23
N ASN A 125 31.44 10.74 -14.87
CA ASN A 125 31.39 10.85 -16.34
C ASN A 125 31.72 12.23 -16.89
N ALA A 126 31.35 13.31 -16.18
CA ALA A 126 31.54 14.67 -16.68
C ALA A 126 32.82 15.33 -16.15
N VAL A 127 33.21 15.00 -14.92
CA VAL A 127 34.36 15.63 -14.23
C VAL A 127 35.57 14.68 -14.17
N GLU A 128 35.37 13.39 -14.47
CA GLU A 128 36.39 12.32 -14.30
C GLU A 128 36.99 12.28 -12.88
N GLY A 129 36.19 12.69 -11.88
CA GLY A 129 36.60 12.71 -10.48
C GLY A 129 36.66 11.30 -9.88
N GLN A 130 37.77 10.96 -9.21
CA GLN A 130 37.94 9.69 -8.49
C GLN A 130 37.44 9.74 -7.03
N GLN A 131 36.67 10.77 -6.66
CA GLN A 131 36.26 10.95 -5.26
C GLN A 131 35.02 10.08 -4.95
N GLU A 132 35.08 9.32 -3.86
CA GLU A 132 34.06 8.31 -3.51
C GLU A 132 33.04 8.76 -2.45
N PHE A 133 33.07 10.02 -2.02
CA PHE A 133 32.23 10.50 -0.92
C PHE A 133 30.72 10.30 -1.15
N TYR A 134 30.23 10.42 -2.39
CA TYR A 134 28.82 10.13 -2.71
C TYR A 134 28.48 8.64 -2.55
N GLU A 135 29.42 7.76 -2.92
CA GLU A 135 29.26 6.30 -2.82
C GLU A 135 29.28 5.85 -1.35
N GLU A 136 30.10 6.48 -0.51
CA GLU A 136 30.14 6.22 0.93
C GLU A 136 28.78 6.51 1.59
N VAL A 137 28.20 7.68 1.33
CA VAL A 137 26.87 8.04 1.84
C VAL A 137 25.80 7.11 1.25
N ALA A 138 25.85 6.84 -0.05
CA ALA A 138 24.92 5.92 -0.70
C ALA A 138 24.99 4.50 -0.09
N THR A 139 26.19 4.06 0.29
CA THR A 139 26.40 2.77 0.96
C THR A 139 25.76 2.77 2.35
N LYS A 140 25.92 3.84 3.15
CA LYS A 140 25.23 3.98 4.44
C LYS A 140 23.71 3.90 4.25
N VAL A 141 23.15 4.65 3.31
CA VAL A 141 21.70 4.59 3.00
C VAL A 141 21.30 3.17 2.59
N ARG A 142 22.07 2.50 1.74
CA ARG A 142 21.82 1.11 1.32
C ARG A 142 21.84 0.12 2.49
N THR A 143 22.73 0.32 3.48
CA THR A 143 22.73 -0.53 4.68
C THR A 143 21.45 -0.38 5.49
N THR A 144 20.91 0.84 5.61
CA THR A 144 19.62 1.05 6.29
C THR A 144 18.47 0.36 5.56
N MET A 145 18.43 0.46 4.23
CA MET A 145 17.40 -0.22 3.42
C MET A 145 17.44 -1.73 3.62
N TRP A 146 18.60 -2.38 3.49
CA TRP A 146 18.67 -3.82 3.72
C TRP A 146 18.30 -4.23 5.16
N ARG A 147 18.66 -3.42 6.17
CA ARG A 147 18.24 -3.64 7.57
C ARG A 147 16.73 -3.53 7.74
N ILE A 148 16.06 -2.59 7.06
CA ILE A 148 14.59 -2.50 7.04
C ILE A 148 14.00 -3.79 6.47
N ARG A 149 14.50 -4.25 5.32
CA ARG A 149 14.06 -5.52 4.71
C ARG A 149 14.26 -6.70 5.67
N HIS A 150 15.40 -6.78 6.33
CA HIS A 150 15.70 -7.82 7.32
C HIS A 150 14.67 -7.82 8.45
N VAL A 151 14.39 -6.66 9.06
CA VAL A 151 13.41 -6.55 10.17
C VAL A 151 12.00 -6.92 9.72
N LEU A 152 11.59 -6.54 8.51
CA LEU A 152 10.28 -6.90 7.97
C LEU A 152 10.16 -8.43 7.79
N SER A 153 11.19 -9.08 7.24
CA SER A 153 11.21 -10.54 7.11
C SER A 153 11.28 -11.24 8.48
N GLU A 154 12.10 -10.76 9.41
CA GLU A 154 12.21 -11.28 10.78
C GLU A 154 10.84 -11.24 11.49
N ARG A 155 10.09 -10.13 11.35
CA ARG A 155 8.75 -9.98 11.93
C ARG A 155 7.71 -10.92 11.33
N ASP A 156 7.69 -11.06 10.00
CA ASP A 156 6.76 -11.97 9.33
C ASP A 156 7.02 -13.43 9.74
N TRP A 157 8.30 -13.84 9.80
CA TRP A 157 8.67 -15.15 10.33
C TRP A 157 8.30 -15.33 11.80
N ALA A 158 8.59 -14.34 12.65
CA ALA A 158 8.23 -14.40 14.06
C ALA A 158 6.71 -14.52 14.26
N PHE A 159 5.92 -13.79 13.47
CA PHE A 159 4.45 -13.86 13.50
C PHE A 159 3.94 -15.24 13.08
N ARG A 160 4.45 -15.81 11.98
CA ARG A 160 4.07 -17.14 11.52
C ARG A 160 4.40 -18.23 12.54
N ASN A 161 5.60 -18.18 13.10
CA ASN A 161 6.04 -19.13 14.13
C ASN A 161 5.15 -19.00 15.38
N ALA A 162 4.88 -17.78 15.82
CA ALA A 162 3.97 -17.52 16.95
C ALA A 162 2.56 -18.06 16.66
N GLN A 163 2.04 -17.87 15.44
CA GLN A 163 0.74 -18.40 15.06
C GLN A 163 0.69 -19.93 15.05
N GLU A 164 1.79 -20.58 14.67
CA GLU A 164 1.91 -22.05 14.70
C GLU A 164 1.95 -22.58 16.13
N SER A 165 2.83 -22.04 16.98
CA SER A 165 2.91 -22.41 18.40
C SER A 165 1.60 -22.13 19.15
N PHE A 166 0.95 -21.01 18.82
CA PHE A 166 -0.30 -20.63 19.45
C PHE A 166 -1.45 -21.61 19.15
N LYS A 167 -1.47 -22.29 17.99
CA LYS A 167 -2.53 -23.27 17.70
C LYS A 167 -2.58 -24.41 18.71
N SER A 168 -1.42 -24.91 19.16
CA SER A 168 -1.34 -25.96 20.18
C SER A 168 -1.60 -25.42 21.59
N GLU A 169 -1.15 -24.20 21.87
CA GLU A 169 -1.19 -23.62 23.23
C GLU A 169 -2.46 -22.81 23.51
N LYS A 170 -3.28 -22.52 22.50
CA LYS A 170 -4.50 -21.68 22.58
C LYS A 170 -5.38 -22.04 23.76
N SER A 171 -5.66 -23.33 23.97
CA SER A 171 -6.54 -23.76 25.07
C SER A 171 -5.94 -23.54 26.45
N ALA A 172 -4.62 -23.68 26.60
CA ALA A 172 -3.94 -23.42 27.87
C ALA A 172 -3.91 -21.92 28.16
N PHE A 173 -3.61 -21.11 27.14
CA PHE A 173 -3.61 -19.66 27.22
C PHE A 173 -5.00 -19.09 27.59
N LEU A 174 -6.07 -19.58 26.95
CA LEU A 174 -7.45 -19.18 27.29
C LEU A 174 -7.81 -19.49 28.74
N LYS A 175 -7.39 -20.65 29.25
CA LYS A 175 -7.64 -21.02 30.66
C LYS A 175 -6.82 -20.19 31.64
N GLN A 176 -5.59 -19.82 31.27
CA GLN A 176 -4.76 -18.94 32.08
C GLN A 176 -5.39 -17.55 32.16
N PHE A 177 -5.77 -16.98 31.02
CA PHE A 177 -6.44 -15.68 30.96
C PHE A 177 -7.75 -15.66 31.74
N GLU A 178 -8.58 -16.71 31.61
CA GLU A 178 -9.83 -16.85 32.38
C GLU A 178 -9.57 -16.80 33.89
N LYS A 179 -8.52 -17.48 34.37
CA LYS A 179 -8.17 -17.47 35.79
C LYS A 179 -7.71 -16.09 36.26
N GLU A 180 -6.84 -15.44 35.48
CA GLU A 180 -6.34 -14.10 35.79
C GLU A 180 -7.51 -13.09 35.83
N PHE A 181 -8.37 -13.09 34.81
CA PHE A 181 -9.54 -12.22 34.72
C PHE A 181 -10.54 -12.40 35.87
N LEU A 182 -10.83 -13.65 36.26
CA LEU A 182 -11.74 -13.94 37.37
C LEU A 182 -11.12 -13.65 38.75
N SER A 183 -9.79 -13.64 38.85
CA SER A 183 -9.09 -13.35 40.12
C SER A 183 -9.07 -11.87 40.50
N LEU A 184 -9.23 -10.96 39.53
CA LEU A 184 -9.23 -9.52 39.77
C LEU A 184 -10.41 -9.08 40.65
N SER A 185 -10.15 -8.11 41.52
CA SER A 185 -11.09 -7.62 42.54
C SER A 185 -12.15 -6.66 41.97
N LEU A 186 -13.11 -6.21 42.79
CA LEU A 186 -14.19 -5.30 42.37
C LEU A 186 -13.65 -3.91 41.97
N GLU A 187 -12.60 -3.45 42.64
CA GLU A 187 -12.03 -2.11 42.45
C GLU A 187 -11.30 -1.99 41.10
N GLU A 188 -10.88 -3.13 40.53
CA GLU A 188 -10.11 -3.23 39.29
C GLU A 188 -10.96 -3.68 38.10
N ASP A 189 -12.29 -3.58 38.19
CA ASP A 189 -13.18 -4.04 37.12
C ASP A 189 -12.93 -3.30 35.79
N GLU A 190 -12.70 -1.99 35.83
CA GLU A 190 -12.39 -1.20 34.63
C GLU A 190 -11.12 -1.71 33.95
N GLU A 191 -10.05 -1.94 34.72
CA GLU A 191 -8.79 -2.50 34.22
C GLU A 191 -8.96 -3.91 33.67
N ALA A 192 -9.80 -4.73 34.31
CA ALA A 192 -10.13 -6.07 33.85
C ALA A 192 -10.82 -6.04 32.47
N PHE A 193 -11.74 -5.09 32.25
CA PHE A 193 -12.44 -4.94 30.98
C PHE A 193 -11.56 -4.29 29.89
N GLU A 194 -10.64 -3.39 30.23
CA GLU A 194 -9.61 -2.95 29.28
C GLU A 194 -8.69 -4.09 28.85
N MET A 195 -8.27 -4.92 29.81
CA MET A 195 -7.48 -6.13 29.54
C MET A 195 -8.26 -7.09 28.63
N LEU A 196 -9.57 -7.26 28.87
CA LEU A 196 -10.47 -8.02 28.02
C LEU A 196 -10.56 -7.44 26.59
N SER A 197 -10.68 -6.11 26.43
CA SER A 197 -10.71 -5.46 25.10
C SER A 197 -9.42 -5.73 24.32
N ARG A 198 -8.25 -5.55 24.96
CA ARG A 198 -6.94 -5.85 24.34
C ARG A 198 -6.81 -7.33 23.98
N PHE A 199 -7.33 -8.22 24.82
CA PHE A 199 -7.36 -9.65 24.58
C PHE A 199 -8.26 -10.03 23.40
N GLN A 200 -9.44 -9.42 23.32
CA GLN A 200 -10.40 -9.59 22.23
C GLN A 200 -9.81 -9.22 20.88
N GLN A 201 -9.17 -8.04 20.80
CA GLN A 201 -8.54 -7.57 19.57
C GLN A 201 -7.38 -8.49 19.16
N SER A 202 -6.52 -8.87 20.10
CA SER A 202 -5.31 -9.64 19.81
C SER A 202 -5.57 -11.09 19.40
N ILE A 203 -6.55 -11.77 20.01
CA ILE A 203 -6.80 -13.20 19.78
C ILE A 203 -7.90 -13.45 18.77
N PHE A 204 -9.01 -12.71 18.87
CA PHE A 204 -10.21 -12.95 18.07
C PHE A 204 -10.38 -11.94 16.94
N GLY A 205 -9.64 -10.83 16.96
CA GLY A 205 -9.76 -9.76 15.97
C GLY A 205 -11.05 -8.95 16.13
N ILE A 206 -11.61 -8.91 17.35
CA ILE A 206 -12.77 -8.08 17.67
C ILE A 206 -12.23 -6.69 18.03
N ASN A 207 -12.50 -5.71 17.18
CA ASN A 207 -12.20 -4.30 17.40
C ASN A 207 -13.35 -3.63 18.17
N GLU A 208 -13.01 -2.52 18.84
CA GLU A 208 -13.98 -1.67 19.54
C GLU A 208 -14.93 -0.96 18.57
N PHE A 209 -14.43 -0.62 17.37
CA PHE A 209 -15.24 -0.04 16.30
C PHE A 209 -15.98 -1.14 15.53
N ILE A 210 -17.31 -1.08 15.55
CA ILE A 210 -18.18 -2.09 14.95
C ILE A 210 -17.98 -2.17 13.43
N ASP A 211 -17.70 -1.05 12.76
CA ASP A 211 -17.52 -0.96 11.31
C ASP A 211 -16.27 -1.66 10.79
N GLU A 212 -15.23 -1.79 11.62
CA GLU A 212 -13.97 -2.43 11.25
C GLU A 212 -13.98 -3.94 11.48
N ASN A 213 -15.06 -4.48 12.06
CA ASN A 213 -15.14 -5.88 12.43
C ASN A 213 -15.47 -6.78 11.24
N VAL A 214 -14.60 -7.77 11.00
CA VAL A 214 -14.85 -8.84 10.04
C VAL A 214 -15.40 -10.06 10.78
N VAL A 215 -16.61 -10.48 10.41
CA VAL A 215 -17.29 -11.61 11.05
C VAL A 215 -16.77 -12.93 10.48
N ASP A 216 -15.82 -13.53 11.20
CA ASP A 216 -15.29 -14.86 10.92
C ASP A 216 -15.70 -15.88 11.99
N ARG A 217 -15.41 -17.17 11.77
CA ARG A 217 -15.55 -18.19 12.81
C ARG A 217 -14.80 -17.85 14.10
N ARG A 218 -13.62 -17.20 13.97
CA ARG A 218 -12.83 -16.73 15.12
C ARG A 218 -13.56 -15.64 15.90
N PHE A 219 -14.23 -14.73 15.20
CA PHE A 219 -15.05 -13.69 15.81
C PHE A 219 -16.18 -14.31 16.63
N VAL A 220 -16.90 -15.30 16.06
CA VAL A 220 -18.00 -16.00 16.76
C VAL A 220 -17.48 -16.80 17.96
N GLU A 221 -16.33 -17.48 17.85
CA GLU A 221 -15.68 -18.14 18.98
C GLU A 221 -15.35 -17.14 20.10
N GLY A 222 -14.81 -15.97 19.74
CA GLY A 222 -14.50 -14.89 20.67
C GLY A 222 -15.74 -14.33 21.35
N LEU A 223 -16.82 -14.14 20.58
CA LEU A 223 -18.11 -13.66 21.08
C LEU A 223 -18.65 -14.59 22.17
N LYS A 224 -18.68 -15.90 21.91
CA LYS A 224 -19.12 -16.92 22.88
C LYS A 224 -18.24 -16.96 24.12
N TYR A 225 -16.93 -16.88 23.93
CA TYR A 225 -15.95 -16.89 25.02
C TYR A 225 -16.11 -15.65 25.92
N VAL A 226 -16.21 -14.46 25.33
CA VAL A 226 -16.38 -13.19 26.06
C VAL A 226 -17.71 -13.16 26.80
N ALA A 227 -18.82 -13.55 26.15
CA ALA A 227 -20.12 -13.61 26.80
C ALA A 227 -20.08 -14.53 28.02
N THR A 228 -19.42 -15.69 27.89
CA THR A 228 -19.23 -16.63 29.00
C THR A 228 -18.38 -16.02 30.12
N LEU A 229 -17.28 -15.34 29.80
CA LEU A 229 -16.44 -14.65 30.80
C LEU A 229 -17.18 -13.53 31.53
N LYS A 230 -17.96 -12.70 30.80
CA LYS A 230 -18.79 -11.63 31.38
C LYS A 230 -19.73 -12.21 32.44
N VAL A 231 -20.50 -13.24 32.09
CA VAL A 231 -21.43 -13.87 33.04
C VAL A 231 -20.68 -14.52 34.21
N LYS A 232 -19.56 -15.23 33.97
CA LYS A 232 -18.74 -15.84 35.04
C LYS A 232 -18.20 -14.83 36.04
N LYS A 233 -17.76 -13.65 35.59
CA LYS A 233 -17.26 -12.58 36.46
C LYS A 233 -18.35 -12.06 37.40
N PHE A 234 -19.55 -11.80 36.88
CA PHE A 234 -20.66 -11.28 37.68
C PHE A 234 -21.40 -12.36 38.50
N ALA A 235 -21.30 -13.64 38.12
CA ALA A 235 -21.90 -14.74 38.87
C ALA A 235 -21.32 -14.95 40.28
N CYS A 236 -20.12 -14.41 40.55
CA CYS A 236 -19.58 -14.38 41.92
C CYS A 236 -20.38 -13.44 42.85
N ARG A 237 -21.06 -12.44 42.27
CA ARG A 237 -21.75 -11.36 42.99
C ARG A 237 -23.25 -11.63 43.14
N ASP A 238 -23.86 -12.24 42.12
CA ASP A 238 -25.30 -12.48 42.07
C ASP A 238 -25.65 -13.97 41.93
N GLU A 239 -26.56 -14.41 42.80
CA GLU A 239 -27.08 -15.78 42.80
C GLU A 239 -27.97 -16.10 41.58
N GLU A 240 -28.62 -15.10 40.97
CA GLU A 240 -29.43 -15.30 39.76
C GLU A 240 -28.57 -15.66 38.53
N LEU A 241 -27.44 -14.97 38.37
CA LEU A 241 -26.48 -15.24 37.30
C LEU A 241 -25.77 -16.58 37.52
N LYS A 242 -25.51 -16.93 38.78
CA LYS A 242 -24.97 -18.23 39.16
C LYS A 242 -25.92 -19.38 38.84
N ARG A 243 -27.23 -19.21 39.07
CA ARG A 243 -28.26 -20.17 38.64
C ARG A 243 -28.30 -20.28 37.12
N PHE A 244 -28.29 -19.16 36.41
CA PHE A 244 -28.25 -19.14 34.95
C PHE A 244 -27.05 -19.92 34.38
N LEU A 245 -25.87 -19.79 34.99
CA LEU A 245 -24.69 -20.57 34.60
C LEU A 245 -24.85 -22.07 34.86
N GLN A 246 -25.50 -22.47 35.97
CA GLN A 246 -25.79 -23.88 36.26
C GLN A 246 -26.79 -24.48 35.27
N ASP A 247 -27.72 -23.67 34.76
CA ASP A 247 -28.69 -24.08 33.74
C ASP A 247 -28.03 -24.28 32.36
N CYS A 248 -26.83 -23.73 32.13
CA CYS A 248 -26.11 -23.86 30.87
C CYS A 248 -25.22 -25.11 30.85
N PRO A 249 -25.21 -25.87 29.73
CA PRO A 249 -24.28 -26.99 29.57
C PRO A 249 -22.82 -26.49 29.65
N ASP A 250 -21.98 -27.21 30.40
CA ASP A 250 -20.57 -26.91 30.64
C ASP A 250 -20.28 -25.51 31.23
N CYS A 251 -21.28 -24.86 31.86
CA CYS A 251 -21.20 -23.48 32.34
C CYS A 251 -20.74 -22.48 31.26
N SER A 252 -21.15 -22.72 30.00
CA SER A 252 -20.75 -21.93 28.82
C SER A 252 -21.93 -21.62 27.92
N ILE A 253 -21.93 -20.42 27.33
CA ILE A 253 -22.93 -20.03 26.32
C ILE A 253 -22.46 -20.62 24.98
N MET A 254 -23.23 -21.57 24.44
CA MET A 254 -22.87 -22.30 23.22
C MET A 254 -23.48 -21.69 21.95
N ASP A 255 -24.63 -21.04 22.08
CA ASP A 255 -25.35 -20.43 20.97
C ASP A 255 -24.79 -19.03 20.63
N ALA A 256 -24.71 -18.73 19.33
CA ALA A 256 -24.17 -17.44 18.87
C ALA A 256 -25.15 -16.29 19.09
N GLY A 257 -26.46 -16.54 19.01
CA GLY A 257 -27.49 -15.54 19.26
C GLY A 257 -27.53 -15.13 20.73
N GLU A 258 -27.53 -16.11 21.64
CA GLU A 258 -27.44 -15.85 23.08
C GLU A 258 -26.16 -15.08 23.46
N ALA A 259 -25.02 -15.49 22.91
CA ALA A 259 -23.74 -14.84 23.17
C ALA A 259 -23.73 -13.38 22.68
N PHE A 260 -24.38 -13.09 21.56
CA PHE A 260 -24.46 -11.74 21.02
C PHE A 260 -25.19 -10.78 21.96
N VAL A 261 -26.35 -11.19 22.50
CA VAL A 261 -27.15 -10.37 23.43
C VAL A 261 -26.34 -10.01 24.67
N VAL A 262 -25.65 -10.99 25.25
CA VAL A 262 -24.80 -10.77 26.44
C VAL A 262 -23.56 -9.95 26.11
N PHE A 263 -22.99 -10.10 24.92
CA PHE A 263 -21.84 -9.33 24.50
C PHE A 263 -22.17 -7.83 24.37
N THR A 264 -23.32 -7.51 23.77
CA THR A 264 -23.78 -6.13 23.55
C THR A 264 -24.20 -5.41 24.82
N ALA A 265 -24.45 -6.13 25.92
CA ALA A 265 -24.75 -5.53 27.20
C ALA A 265 -23.53 -4.77 27.75
N GLU A 266 -23.80 -3.63 28.38
CA GLU A 266 -22.78 -2.86 29.10
C GLU A 266 -22.18 -3.67 30.24
N ASN A 267 -20.99 -3.27 30.71
CA ASN A 267 -20.22 -3.99 31.72
C ASN A 267 -20.76 -3.78 33.15
N ASN A 268 -22.08 -3.70 33.31
CA ASN A 268 -22.75 -3.53 34.60
C ASN A 268 -23.50 -4.80 35.00
N ILE A 269 -23.72 -4.95 36.30
CA ILE A 269 -24.47 -6.08 36.86
C ILE A 269 -25.91 -6.12 36.34
N ASN A 270 -26.59 -4.97 36.29
CA ASN A 270 -28.00 -4.89 35.90
C ASN A 270 -28.19 -5.22 34.42
N ASP A 271 -27.36 -4.65 33.54
CA ASP A 271 -27.46 -4.88 32.09
C ASP A 271 -27.16 -6.34 31.73
N VAL A 272 -26.21 -6.98 32.44
CA VAL A 272 -25.94 -8.41 32.26
C VAL A 272 -27.10 -9.28 32.77
N LYS A 273 -27.80 -8.87 33.84
CA LYS A 273 -29.03 -9.56 34.29
C LYS A 273 -30.13 -9.44 33.25
N ASP A 274 -30.36 -8.26 32.70
CA ASP A 274 -31.36 -8.02 31.66
C ASP A 274 -31.03 -8.78 30.37
N ALA A 275 -29.74 -8.91 30.03
CA ALA A 275 -29.31 -9.77 28.94
C ALA A 275 -29.60 -11.26 29.25
N CYS A 276 -29.35 -11.73 30.47
CA CYS A 276 -29.64 -13.10 30.86
C CYS A 276 -31.15 -13.42 30.88
N THR A 277 -32.02 -12.48 31.24
CA THR A 277 -33.48 -12.66 31.14
C THR A 277 -33.91 -12.72 29.68
N ALA A 278 -33.41 -11.83 28.82
CA ALA A 278 -33.65 -11.88 27.38
C ALA A 278 -33.21 -13.21 26.75
N VAL A 279 -32.08 -13.79 27.21
CA VAL A 279 -31.64 -15.11 26.76
C VAL A 279 -32.60 -16.21 27.20
N LYS A 280 -33.14 -16.17 28.42
CA LYS A 280 -34.17 -17.13 28.87
C LYS A 280 -35.41 -17.04 27.98
N ASP A 281 -35.87 -15.85 27.65
CA ASP A 281 -37.00 -15.64 26.76
C ASP A 281 -36.75 -16.19 25.34
N LEU A 282 -35.51 -16.10 24.83
CA LEU A 282 -35.14 -16.69 23.55
C LEU A 282 -35.17 -18.23 23.59
N ARG A 283 -34.73 -18.83 24.69
CA ARG A 283 -34.79 -20.29 24.91
C ARG A 283 -36.24 -20.77 24.98
N GLU A 284 -37.12 -20.04 25.66
CA GLU A 284 -38.55 -20.36 25.71
C GLU A 284 -39.22 -20.32 24.33
N LYS A 285 -38.79 -19.38 23.47
CA LYS A 285 -39.26 -19.27 22.08
C LYS A 285 -38.67 -20.35 21.15
N GLY A 286 -37.66 -21.11 21.60
CA GLY A 286 -36.98 -22.11 20.80
C GLY A 286 -36.07 -21.54 19.70
N ASN A 287 -35.73 -20.25 19.80
CA ASN A 287 -34.86 -19.57 18.84
C ASN A 287 -33.40 -19.97 19.10
N HIS A 288 -32.84 -20.81 18.24
CA HIS A 288 -31.44 -21.21 18.27
C HIS A 288 -30.78 -20.92 16.93
N VAL A 289 -29.49 -20.57 16.95
CA VAL A 289 -28.73 -20.34 15.73
C VAL A 289 -27.98 -21.62 15.35
N PRO A 290 -28.26 -22.22 14.17
CA PRO A 290 -27.52 -23.39 13.73
C PRO A 290 -26.03 -23.07 13.51
N LYS A 291 -25.14 -24.00 13.89
CA LYS A 291 -23.67 -23.83 13.75
C LYS A 291 -23.19 -23.41 12.36
N LEU A 292 -23.91 -23.83 11.32
CA LEU A 292 -23.58 -23.52 9.93
C LEU A 292 -23.90 -22.07 9.56
N GLU A 293 -24.88 -21.48 10.22
CA GLU A 293 -25.43 -20.16 9.92
C GLU A 293 -24.92 -19.06 10.86
N GLU A 294 -24.17 -19.43 11.92
CA GLU A 294 -23.68 -18.50 12.95
C GLU A 294 -22.99 -17.25 12.39
N VAL A 295 -22.12 -17.44 11.39
CA VAL A 295 -21.40 -16.33 10.76
C VAL A 295 -22.36 -15.39 10.05
N ALA A 296 -23.32 -15.94 9.28
CA ALA A 296 -24.28 -15.15 8.51
C ALA A 296 -25.23 -14.38 9.44
N THR A 297 -25.73 -15.03 10.49
CA THR A 297 -26.65 -14.40 11.45
C THR A 297 -25.96 -13.32 12.26
N VAL A 298 -24.73 -13.55 12.75
CA VAL A 298 -23.97 -12.54 13.50
C VAL A 298 -23.61 -11.36 12.61
N THR A 299 -23.29 -11.60 11.33
CA THR A 299 -23.08 -10.53 10.34
C THR A 299 -24.32 -9.64 10.21
N GLN A 300 -25.51 -10.25 10.10
CA GLN A 300 -26.76 -9.48 10.03
C GLN A 300 -27.02 -8.68 11.31
N TYR A 301 -26.71 -9.24 12.48
CA TYR A 301 -26.88 -8.52 13.74
C TYR A 301 -25.93 -7.32 13.86
N ILE A 302 -24.68 -7.48 13.46
CA ILE A 302 -23.69 -6.39 13.46
C ILE A 302 -24.10 -5.30 12.48
N GLN A 303 -24.56 -5.66 11.28
CA GLN A 303 -25.06 -4.68 10.31
C GLN A 303 -26.24 -3.89 10.87
N ARG A 304 -27.21 -4.56 11.50
CA ARG A 304 -28.35 -3.89 12.15
C ARG A 304 -27.93 -2.96 13.28
N LEU A 305 -26.90 -3.34 14.06
CA LEU A 305 -26.35 -2.46 15.09
C LEU A 305 -25.65 -1.24 14.49
N ALA A 306 -24.86 -1.42 13.44
CA ALA A 306 -24.20 -0.32 12.74
C ALA A 306 -25.24 0.64 12.15
N ASP A 307 -26.28 0.13 11.50
CA ASP A 307 -27.40 0.93 10.98
C ASP A 307 -28.12 1.69 12.11
N ALA A 308 -28.37 1.04 13.25
CA ALA A 308 -29.01 1.69 14.40
C ALA A 308 -28.15 2.82 15.00
N GLN A 309 -26.82 2.66 15.04
CA GLN A 309 -25.89 3.71 15.49
C GLN A 309 -25.80 4.88 14.50
N LEU A 310 -25.87 4.61 13.20
CA LEU A 310 -25.96 5.66 12.19
C LEU A 310 -27.28 6.45 12.33
N HIS A 311 -28.40 5.76 12.59
CA HIS A 311 -29.69 6.44 12.77
C HIS A 311 -29.80 7.22 14.08
N SER A 312 -29.15 6.78 15.17
CA SER A 312 -29.15 7.51 16.43
C SER A 312 -28.20 8.71 16.45
N SER A 313 -27.20 8.74 15.56
CA SER A 313 -26.26 9.86 15.40
C SER A 313 -26.74 10.95 14.44
N VAL A 314 -27.83 10.72 13.71
CA VAL A 314 -28.52 11.75 12.91
C VAL A 314 -29.56 12.44 13.82
N PRO A 315 -29.36 13.72 14.17
CA PRO A 315 -30.25 14.46 15.09
C PRO A 315 -31.63 14.78 14.52
#